data_AF-A0A4U9IT17-F1
#
_entry.id   AF-A0A4U9IT17-F1
#
_cell.length_a   1.000
_cell.length_b   1.000
_cell.length_c   1.000
_cell.angle_alpha   90.00
_cell.angle_beta   90.00
_cell.angle_gamma   90.00
#
_symmetry.space_group_name_H-M   'P 1'
#
loop_
_entity.id
_entity.type
_entity.pdbx_description
1 polymer ?
#
loop_
_entity_poly.entity_id
_entity_poly.type
_entity_poly.pdbx_seq_one_letter_code
_entity_poly.pdbx_strand_id
1 'polypeptide(L)' 'MNIYTFDFDEIDSQEDFYREFSRTFGIARESVTDLDSLWEIVTGNQLPLPLEIEFTHLPEKLRRRFGGADPAV' A
#
# COMPACT_ATOMS: atom_id res chain seq x y z
N MET A 1 -14.01 -12.24 2.97
CA MET A 1 -12.93 -11.29 3.32
C MET A 1 -11.69 -11.83 2.65
N ASN A 2 -11.18 -11.14 1.62
CA ASN A 2 -9.97 -11.56 0.94
C ASN A 2 -8.78 -10.85 1.59
N ILE A 3 -7.68 -11.58 1.80
CA ILE A 3 -6.44 -11.04 2.33
C ILE A 3 -5.48 -10.83 1.15
N TYR A 4 -4.92 -9.63 1.06
CA TYR A 4 -3.92 -9.27 0.05
C TYR A 4 -2.61 -8.96 0.77
N THR A 5 -1.61 -9.81 0.58
CA THR A 5 -0.31 -9.71 1.24
C THR A 5 0.69 -8.98 0.33
N PHE A 6 1.37 -7.98 0.89
CA PHE A 6 2.48 -7.28 0.27
C PHE A 6 3.78 -7.67 1.00
N ASP A 7 4.69 -8.33 0.30
CA ASP A 7 5.98 -8.76 0.84
C ASP A 7 7.05 -7.68 0.58
N PHE A 8 7.58 -7.10 1.65
CA PHE A 8 8.61 -6.07 1.57
C PHE A 8 10.03 -6.61 1.33
N ASP A 9 10.20 -7.93 1.21
CA ASP A 9 11.42 -8.51 0.63
C ASP A 9 11.44 -8.36 -0.91
N GLU A 10 10.26 -8.33 -1.55
CA GLU A 10 10.10 -8.09 -3.01
C GLU A 10 9.84 -6.61 -3.35
N ILE A 11 9.56 -5.77 -2.36
CA ILE A 11 9.21 -4.35 -2.51
C ILE A 11 10.33 -3.48 -1.92
N ASP A 12 11.26 -3.07 -2.78
CA ASP A 12 12.40 -2.23 -2.42
C ASP A 12 12.04 -0.75 -2.17
N SER A 13 10.96 -0.26 -2.79
CA SER A 13 10.60 1.16 -2.75
C SER A 13 9.09 1.40 -2.71
N GLN A 14 8.73 2.65 -2.36
CA GLN A 14 7.34 3.11 -2.36
C GLN A 14 6.71 3.09 -3.78
N GLU A 15 7.53 3.29 -4.82
CA GLU A 15 7.08 3.19 -6.21
C GLU A 15 6.83 1.74 -6.64
N ASP A 16 7.64 0.80 -6.12
CA ASP A 16 7.41 -0.64 -6.28
C ASP A 16 6.12 -1.07 -5.59
N PHE A 17 5.86 -0.55 -4.39
CA PHE A 17 4.61 -0.79 -3.68
C PHE A 17 3.39 -0.33 -4.49
N TYR A 18 3.40 0.89 -5.04
CA TYR A 18 2.27 1.39 -5.85
C TYR A 18 2.03 0.56 -7.11
N ARG A 19 3.11 0.10 -7.74
CA ARG A 19 3.03 -0.77 -8.90
C ARG A 19 2.42 -2.12 -8.55
N GLU A 20 2.87 -2.75 -7.47
CA GLU A 20 2.33 -4.03 -7.02
C GLU A 20 0.89 -3.90 -6.53
N PHE A 21 0.55 -2.81 -5.84
CA PHE A 21 -0.82 -2.50 -5.42
C PHE A 21 -1.74 -2.37 -6.63
N SER A 22 -1.33 -1.60 -7.64
CA SER A 22 -2.09 -1.43 -8.87
C SER A 22 -2.30 -2.76 -9.60
N ARG A 23 -1.24 -3.58 -9.69
CA ARG A 23 -1.29 -4.92 -10.28
C ARG A 23 -2.24 -5.85 -9.52
N THR A 24 -2.18 -5.84 -8.19
CA THR A 24 -2.98 -6.70 -7.31
C THR A 24 -4.47 -6.42 -7.44
N PHE A 25 -4.85 -5.14 -7.53
CA PHE A 25 -6.26 -4.73 -7.60
C PHE A 25 -6.75 -4.44 -9.04
N GLY A 26 -5.92 -4.66 -10.06
CA GLY A 26 -6.28 -4.41 -11.46
C GLY A 26 -6.50 -2.92 -11.79
N ILE A 27 -5.82 -2.03 -11.08
CA ILE A 27 -5.88 -0.58 -11.25
C ILE A 27 -4.86 -0.16 -12.31
N ALA A 28 -5.19 0.86 -13.10
CA ALA A 28 -4.27 1.42 -14.06
C ALA A 28 -3.03 2.01 -13.33
N ARG A 29 -1.84 1.74 -13.85
CA ARG A 29 -0.57 2.08 -13.17
C ARG A 29 -0.44 3.59 -12.90
N GLU A 30 -0.98 4.43 -13.77
CA GLU A 30 -0.95 5.88 -13.58
C GLU A 30 -1.97 6.40 -12.54
N SER A 31 -2.86 5.55 -12.04
CA SER A 31 -3.87 5.94 -11.05
C SER A 31 -3.37 5.93 -9.61
N VAL A 32 -2.21 5.31 -9.33
CA VAL A 32 -1.58 5.30 -8.01
C VAL A 32 -0.10 5.64 -8.16
N THR A 33 0.24 6.89 -7.92
CA THR A 33 1.61 7.42 -8.07
C THR A 33 2.19 7.97 -6.77
N ASP A 34 1.34 8.17 -5.76
CA ASP A 34 1.66 8.84 -4.51
C ASP A 34 0.63 8.47 -3.43
N LEU A 35 0.78 9.04 -2.23
CA LEU A 35 -0.10 8.70 -1.10
C LEU A 35 -1.52 9.28 -1.24
N ASP A 36 -1.67 10.42 -1.90
CA ASP A 36 -2.97 11.07 -2.09
C ASP A 36 -3.79 10.26 -3.08
N SER A 37 -3.20 9.90 -4.23
CA SER A 37 -3.84 9.02 -5.21
C SER A 37 -4.16 7.64 -4.65
N LEU A 38 -3.30 7.05 -3.81
CA LEU A 38 -3.60 5.81 -3.10
C LEU A 38 -4.82 5.96 -2.17
N TRP A 39 -4.88 7.05 -1.41
CA TRP A 39 -5.97 7.32 -0.47
C TRP A 39 -7.33 7.42 -1.18
N GLU A 40 -7.36 8.06 -2.35
CA GLU A 40 -8.56 8.17 -3.18
C GLU A 40 -9.06 6.78 -3.63
N ILE A 41 -8.17 5.86 -4.02
CA ILE A 41 -8.59 4.48 -4.36
C ILE A 41 -9.17 3.75 -3.14
N VAL A 42 -8.46 3.85 -2.01
CA VAL A 42 -8.81 3.12 -0.77
C VAL A 42 -10.16 3.58 -0.22
N THR A 43 -10.49 4.86 -0.35
CA THR A 43 -11.75 5.44 0.15
C THR A 43 -12.84 5.58 -0.91
N GLY A 44 -12.48 5.64 -2.19
CA GLY A 44 -13.36 5.90 -3.33
C GLY A 44 -14.16 4.70 -3.86
N ASN A 45 -14.26 3.61 -3.10
CA ASN A 45 -15.07 2.44 -3.43
C ASN A 45 -14.56 1.61 -4.64
N GLN A 46 -13.29 1.77 -5.00
CA GLN A 46 -12.65 1.06 -6.12
C GLN A 46 -12.10 -0.32 -5.74
N LEU A 47 -11.99 -0.61 -4.44
CA LEU A 47 -11.49 -1.87 -3.93
C LEU A 47 -12.62 -2.89 -3.63
N PRO A 48 -12.37 -4.20 -3.77
CA PRO A 48 -13.35 -5.24 -3.51
C PRO A 48 -13.57 -5.46 -2.01
N LEU A 49 -14.39 -4.60 -1.39
CA LEU A 49 -14.74 -4.72 0.02
C LEU A 49 -15.67 -5.93 0.28
N PRO A 50 -15.55 -6.62 1.43
CA PRO A 50 -14.59 -6.36 2.50
C PRO A 50 -13.27 -7.10 2.25
N LEU A 51 -12.16 -6.41 2.50
CA LEU A 51 -10.81 -6.93 2.29
C LEU A 51 -9.89 -6.60 3.47
N GLU A 52 -8.78 -7.31 3.53
CA GLU A 52 -7.68 -7.08 4.45
C GLU A 52 -6.38 -6.90 3.67
N ILE A 53 -5.55 -5.95 4.09
CA ILE A 53 -4.21 -5.72 3.53
C ILE A 53 -3.20 -6.09 4.59
N GLU A 54 -2.31 -7.01 4.25
CA GLU A 54 -1.25 -7.48 5.15
C GLU A 54 0.12 -7.05 4.62
N PHE A 55 0.94 -6.47 5.49
CA PHE A 55 2.33 -6.13 5.18
C PHE A 55 3.26 -7.12 5.88
N THR A 56 4.01 -7.90 5.10
CA THR A 56 4.99 -8.89 5.59
C THR A 56 6.41 -8.41 5.32
N HIS A 57 7.35 -8.86 6.14
CA HIS A 57 8.78 -8.47 6.08
C HIS A 57 9.05 -6.96 6.10
N LEU A 58 8.10 -6.13 6.58
CA LEU A 58 8.24 -4.67 6.60
C LEU A 58 9.46 -4.25 7.43
N PRO A 59 10.55 -3.76 6.80
CA PRO A 59 11.77 -3.46 7.53
C PRO A 59 11.55 -2.25 8.45
N GLU A 60 12.19 -2.23 9.61
CA GLU A 60 12.01 -1.17 10.62
C GLU A 60 12.26 0.25 10.08
N LYS A 61 13.13 0.39 9.07
CA LYS A 61 13.39 1.64 8.36
C LYS A 61 12.16 2.15 7.58
N LEU A 62 11.39 1.25 6.98
CA LEU A 62 10.17 1.57 6.25
C LEU A 62 8.97 1.72 7.19
N ARG A 63 8.97 1.06 8.37
CA ARG A 63 7.95 1.30 9.42
C ARG A 63 7.85 2.77 9.81
N ARG A 64 8.98 3.49 9.94
CA ARG A 64 8.99 4.95 10.19
C ARG A 64 8.55 5.82 9.01
N ARG A 65 8.54 5.28 7.79
CA ARG A 65 8.17 6.01 6.57
C ARG A 65 6.71 5.78 6.16
N PHE A 66 6.16 4.59 6.41
CA PHE A 66 4.76 4.23 6.14
C PHE A 66 3.84 4.37 7.37
N GLY A 67 4.37 4.22 8.58
CA GLY A 67 3.67 4.54 9.82
C GLY A 67 3.85 6.02 10.11
N GLY A 68 2.85 6.84 9.77
CA GLY A 68 2.88 8.26 10.07
C GLY A 68 3.20 8.53 11.54
N ALA A 69 4.15 9.44 11.73
CA ALA A 69 4.53 10.13 12.96
C ALA A 69 4.99 9.30 14.18
N ASP A 70 6.21 9.63 14.59
CA ASP A 70 6.74 9.48 15.93
C ASP A 70 5.71 9.89 17.02
N PRO A 71 5.45 9.07 18.06
CA PRO A 71 4.51 9.41 19.13
C PRO A 71 5.05 10.44 20.14
N ALA A 72 6.05 11.25 19.82
CA ALA A 72 6.57 12.31 20.69
C ALA A 72 6.59 13.70 20.00
N VAL A 73 5.41 14.28 19.79
CA VAL A 73 5.19 15.74 19.81
C VAL A 73 3.75 16.06 20.20
#